data_AF-W2JS51-F1
#
_entry.id   AF-W2JS51-F1
#
_cell.length_a   1.000
_cell.length_b   1.000
_cell.length_c   1.000
_cell.angle_alpha   90.00
_cell.angle_beta   90.00
_cell.angle_gamma   90.00
#
_symmetry.space_group_name_H-M   'P 1'
#
loop_
_entity.id
_entity.type
_entity.pdbx_description
1 polymer ?
#
loop_
_entity_poly.entity_id
_entity_poly.type
_entity_poly.pdbx_seq_one_letter_code
_entity_poly.pdbx_strand_id
1 'polypeptide(L)'
;MQQSSPIARRWLARVLVISIFLYALLLLAVWSDTQNLGEATSGELQLIRSDIVVEQQQEGNDSTIVDSIQVNNTNTTSTRAGASFETMFKSFLDSEGPSSMGIPKFTCLGWRQTGECSPDGPRETQNDASCSTNIKAGASGYCLLKNKATGEEVQTMRVNCSLTL
;
A
#
# COMPACT_ATOMS: atom_id res chain seq x y z
N MET A 1 25.39 12.89 56.83
CA MET A 1 24.09 13.49 56.46
C MET A 1 24.34 14.51 55.36
N GLN A 2 24.01 14.19 54.10
CA GLN A 2 24.22 15.10 52.96
C GLN A 2 23.16 16.20 52.95
N GLN A 3 23.52 17.39 53.44
CA GLN A 3 22.70 18.60 53.28
C GLN A 3 22.76 19.04 51.82
N SER A 4 21.75 18.64 51.04
CA SER A 4 21.51 19.18 49.70
C SER A 4 21.12 20.65 49.81
N SER A 5 21.88 21.52 49.13
CA SER A 5 21.70 22.97 49.17
C SER A 5 20.31 23.38 48.65
N PRO A 6 19.66 24.38 49.26
CA PRO A 6 18.31 24.81 48.90
C PRO A 6 18.23 25.37 47.46
N ILE A 7 19.37 25.84 46.95
CA ILE A 7 19.52 26.33 45.58
C ILE A 7 19.41 25.14 44.61
N ALA A 8 20.14 24.04 44.85
CA ALA A 8 20.07 22.84 44.02
C ALA A 8 18.65 22.26 43.96
N ARG A 9 17.90 22.29 45.07
CA ARG A 9 16.49 21.84 45.09
C ARG A 9 15.56 22.68 44.21
N ARG A 10 15.79 24.00 44.12
CA ARG A 10 15.02 24.89 43.24
C ARG A 10 15.31 24.65 41.76
N TRP A 11 16.55 24.36 41.41
CA TRP A 11 16.93 23.99 40.04
C TRP A 11 16.35 22.63 39.66
N LEU A 12 16.44 21.64 40.55
CA LEU A 12 15.83 20.32 40.33
C LEU A 12 14.31 20.41 40.17
N ALA A 13 13.62 21.20 40.98
CA ALA A 13 12.18 21.41 40.85
C ALA A 13 11.81 22.04 39.48
N ARG A 14 12.58 23.02 39.01
CA ARG A 14 12.37 23.64 37.69
C ARG A 14 12.62 22.67 36.54
N VAL A 15 13.69 21.88 36.62
CA VAL A 15 14.01 20.86 35.61
C VAL A 15 12.94 19.76 35.60
N LEU A 16 12.44 19.33 36.76
CA LEU A 16 11.35 18.36 36.86
C LEU A 16 10.05 18.90 36.23
N VAL A 17 9.67 20.15 36.50
CA VAL A 17 8.47 20.75 35.90
C VAL A 17 8.61 20.86 34.38
N ILE A 18 9.78 21.29 33.87
CA ILE A 18 10.04 21.38 32.43
C ILE A 18 10.00 19.98 31.80
N SER A 19 10.60 18.98 32.43
CA SER A 19 10.60 17.60 31.94
C SER A 19 9.19 17.01 31.90
N ILE A 20 8.36 17.25 32.92
CA ILE A 20 6.96 16.79 32.94
C ILE A 20 6.16 17.48 31.82
N PHE A 21 6.35 18.78 31.63
CA PHE A 21 5.67 19.53 30.57
C PHE A 21 6.07 19.05 29.17
N LEU A 22 7.37 18.84 28.92
CA LEU A 22 7.86 18.30 27.66
C LEU A 22 7.36 16.86 27.42
N TYR A 23 7.30 16.03 28.46
CA TYR A 23 6.75 14.68 28.37
C TYR A 23 5.25 14.70 28.02
N ALA A 24 4.48 15.60 28.64
CA ALA A 24 3.06 15.79 28.30
C ALA A 24 2.86 16.27 26.86
N LEU A 25 3.69 17.19 26.36
CA LEU A 25 3.65 17.62 24.95
C LEU A 25 4.00 16.49 23.98
N LEU A 26 4.98 15.64 24.31
CA LEU A 26 5.31 14.46 23.51
C LEU A 26 4.17 13.45 23.48
N LEU A 27 3.52 13.19 24.62
CA LEU A 27 2.33 12.34 24.65
C LEU A 27 1.19 12.93 23.81
N LEU A 28 0.95 14.25 23.88
CA LEU A 28 -0.06 14.89 23.03
C LEU A 28 0.28 14.80 21.53
N ALA A 29 1.54 14.94 21.14
CA ALA A 29 1.96 14.77 19.75
C ALA A 29 1.76 13.32 19.27
N VAL A 30 2.18 12.34 20.07
CA VAL A 30 1.97 10.90 19.78
C VAL A 30 0.48 10.55 19.70
N TRP A 31 -0.36 11.13 20.57
CA TRP A 31 -1.80 10.93 20.53
C TRP A 31 -2.47 11.65 19.34
N SER A 32 -1.94 12.80 18.94
CA SER A 32 -2.42 13.52 17.75
C SER A 32 -2.17 12.72 16.46
N ASP A 33 -1.09 11.93 16.41
CA ASP A 33 -0.87 10.97 15.32
C ASP A 33 -1.84 9.77 15.39
N THR A 34 -2.27 9.34 16.59
CA THR A 34 -3.28 8.27 16.73
C THR A 34 -4.70 8.68 16.35
N GLN A 35 -5.01 9.98 16.21
CA GLN A 35 -6.30 10.42 15.64
C GLN A 35 -6.35 10.41 14.11
N ASN A 36 -5.23 10.14 13.42
CA ASN A 36 -5.25 9.79 11.99
C ASN A 36 -5.39 8.29 11.75
N LEU A 37 -5.55 7.47 12.80
CA LEU A 37 -5.76 6.03 12.68
C LEU A 37 -6.97 5.59 13.50
N GLY A 38 -8.15 6.09 13.14
CA GLY A 38 -9.39 5.56 13.70
C GLY A 38 -10.59 6.48 13.68
N GLU A 39 -11.04 6.88 12.50
CA GLU A 39 -12.46 7.23 12.30
C GLU A 39 -12.83 6.98 10.84
N ALA A 40 -12.83 5.71 10.43
CA ALA A 40 -13.65 5.28 9.32
C ALA A 40 -15.11 5.33 9.80
N THR A 41 -15.67 6.55 9.85
CA THR A 41 -17.11 6.72 9.90
C THR A 41 -17.70 5.88 8.77
N SER A 42 -18.62 5.00 9.15
CA SER A 42 -19.51 4.25 8.29
C SER A 42 -20.31 5.19 7.38
N GLY A 43 -19.64 5.73 6.37
CA GLY A 43 -20.25 6.28 5.19
C GLY A 43 -20.73 5.10 4.36
N GLU A 44 -22.05 4.92 4.35
CA GLU A 44 -22.84 4.21 3.36
C GLU A 44 -22.02 3.66 2.19
N LEU A 45 -21.81 2.33 2.17
CA LEU A 45 -21.23 1.64 1.04
C LEU A 45 -22.24 1.71 -0.13
N GLN A 46 -22.26 2.84 -0.83
CA GLN A 46 -22.94 2.95 -2.11
C GLN A 46 -22.18 2.05 -3.08
N LEU A 47 -22.74 0.86 -3.26
CA LEU A 47 -22.30 -0.20 -4.12
C LEU A 47 -22.33 0.35 -5.56
N ILE A 48 -21.20 0.87 -6.05
CA ILE A 48 -21.05 1.24 -7.45
C ILE A 48 -21.07 -0.07 -8.23
N ARG A 49 -22.27 -0.48 -8.61
CA ARG A 49 -22.51 -1.56 -9.55
C ARG A 49 -22.12 -1.06 -10.93
N SER A 50 -20.89 -1.37 -11.35
CA SER A 50 -20.55 -1.30 -12.78
C SER A 50 -21.17 -2.52 -13.44
N ASP A 51 -22.37 -2.37 -14.00
CA ASP A 51 -22.95 -3.38 -14.87
C ASP A 51 -22.13 -3.45 -16.16
N ILE A 52 -21.25 -4.46 -16.25
CA ILE A 52 -20.61 -4.84 -17.51
C ILE A 52 -21.67 -5.58 -18.32
N VAL A 53 -22.30 -4.87 -19.26
CA VAL A 53 -23.17 -5.51 -20.26
C VAL A 53 -22.26 -6.18 -21.30
N VAL A 54 -22.15 -7.52 -21.23
CA VAL A 54 -21.52 -8.32 -22.27
C VAL A 54 -22.57 -8.63 -23.33
N GLU A 55 -22.67 -7.80 -24.38
CA GLU A 55 -23.35 -8.20 -25.61
C GLU A 55 -22.44 -9.13 -26.41
N GLN A 56 -22.92 -10.35 -26.67
CA GLN A 56 -22.23 -11.30 -27.54
C GLN A 56 -22.59 -11.03 -29.00
N GLN A 57 -21.58 -10.72 -29.81
CA GLN A 57 -21.60 -11.01 -31.25
C GLN A 57 -20.25 -11.60 -31.67
N GLN A 58 -20.32 -12.80 -32.23
CA GLN A 58 -19.21 -13.58 -32.76
C GLN A 58 -19.13 -13.37 -34.28
N GLU A 59 -18.02 -12.86 -34.82
CA GLU A 59 -17.39 -13.37 -36.06
C GLU A 59 -16.07 -12.65 -36.39
N GLY A 60 -14.99 -13.45 -36.55
CA GLY A 60 -14.02 -13.29 -37.64
C GLY A 60 -12.96 -12.17 -37.61
N ASN A 61 -11.70 -12.64 -37.53
CA ASN A 61 -10.49 -12.13 -38.23
C ASN A 61 -9.63 -11.01 -37.59
N ASP A 62 -8.41 -11.42 -37.23
CA ASP A 62 -7.10 -10.74 -37.19
C ASP A 62 -6.93 -9.29 -36.69
N SER A 63 -5.80 -9.11 -36.01
CA SER A 63 -5.06 -7.87 -35.69
C SER A 63 -5.30 -7.16 -34.34
N THR A 64 -4.18 -7.03 -33.61
CA THR A 64 -3.83 -5.95 -32.66
C THR A 64 -4.79 -5.63 -31.51
N ILE A 65 -4.48 -6.13 -30.31
CA ILE A 65 -5.10 -5.63 -29.07
C ILE A 65 -4.49 -4.26 -28.73
N VAL A 66 -5.14 -3.21 -29.20
CA VAL A 66 -5.25 -1.95 -28.47
C VAL A 66 -6.58 -2.03 -27.74
N ASP A 67 -6.60 -1.86 -26.42
CA ASP A 67 -7.85 -1.51 -25.76
C ASP A 67 -7.65 -0.32 -24.82
N SER A 68 -8.10 0.82 -25.33
CA SER A 68 -8.27 2.07 -24.63
C SER A 68 -9.31 1.89 -23.53
N ILE A 69 -8.92 2.06 -22.28
CA ILE A 69 -9.85 2.18 -21.15
C ILE A 69 -10.70 3.45 -21.39
N GLN A 70 -11.94 3.29 -21.82
CA GLN A 70 -12.92 4.38 -21.90
C GLN A 70 -13.66 4.47 -20.57
N VAL A 71 -13.26 5.41 -19.71
CA VAL A 71 -13.93 5.73 -18.45
C VAL A 71 -15.10 6.66 -18.74
N ASN A 72 -16.33 6.18 -18.63
CA ASN A 72 -17.54 7.00 -18.76
C ASN A 72 -17.88 7.66 -17.41
N ASN A 73 -17.35 8.86 -17.14
CA ASN A 73 -17.71 9.62 -15.94
C ASN A 73 -19.07 10.29 -16.13
N THR A 74 -20.10 9.79 -15.46
CA THR A 74 -21.39 10.45 -15.35
C THR A 74 -21.30 11.67 -14.41
N ASN A 75 -21.34 12.86 -15.02
CA ASN A 75 -21.68 14.17 -14.47
C ASN A 75 -21.50 14.39 -12.95
N THR A 76 -20.33 14.88 -12.53
CA THR A 76 -20.22 15.72 -11.34
C THR A 76 -19.69 17.09 -11.74
N THR A 77 -20.61 18.05 -11.88
CA THR A 77 -20.29 19.47 -12.08
C THR A 77 -19.80 20.06 -10.77
N SER A 78 -18.51 19.88 -10.45
CA SER A 78 -17.85 20.72 -9.45
C SER A 78 -17.07 21.82 -10.17
N THR A 79 -17.61 23.02 -10.07
CA THR A 79 -17.07 24.23 -10.66
C THR A 79 -15.80 24.63 -9.94
N ARG A 80 -14.75 24.91 -10.75
CA ARG A 80 -13.55 25.74 -10.49
C ARG A 80 -12.22 24.95 -10.43
N ALA A 81 -11.40 25.20 -11.48
CA ALA A 81 -10.00 24.80 -11.71
C ALA A 81 -9.69 23.34 -12.14
N GLY A 82 -10.59 22.70 -12.89
CA GLY A 82 -10.39 21.36 -13.49
C GLY A 82 -9.59 21.33 -14.79
N ALA A 83 -8.47 22.04 -14.89
CA ALA A 83 -7.56 21.98 -16.05
C ALA A 83 -6.08 21.81 -15.67
N SER A 84 -5.72 21.86 -14.38
CA SER A 84 -4.33 21.85 -13.94
C SER A 84 -3.85 20.47 -13.47
N PHE A 85 -4.69 19.67 -12.81
CA PHE A 85 -4.24 18.40 -12.23
C PHE A 85 -4.27 17.25 -13.25
N GLU A 86 -5.34 17.11 -14.02
CA GLU A 86 -5.46 16.08 -15.06
C GLU A 86 -4.39 16.22 -16.14
N THR A 87 -4.16 17.44 -16.62
CA THR A 87 -3.11 17.72 -17.62
C THR A 87 -1.71 17.48 -17.06
N MET A 88 -1.50 17.80 -15.78
CA MET A 88 -0.23 17.56 -15.10
C MET A 88 0.02 16.06 -14.91
N PHE A 89 -0.96 15.31 -14.40
CA PHE A 89 -0.86 13.86 -14.20
C PHE A 89 -0.67 13.11 -15.52
N LYS A 90 -1.42 13.49 -16.57
CA LYS A 90 -1.24 12.97 -17.92
C LYS A 90 0.16 13.28 -18.47
N SER A 91 0.69 14.48 -18.26
CA SER A 91 2.07 14.83 -18.70
C SER A 91 3.17 14.05 -17.95
N PHE A 92 2.92 13.66 -16.70
CA PHE A 92 3.85 12.82 -15.93
C PHE A 92 3.84 11.36 -16.40
N LEU A 93 2.70 10.85 -16.88
CA LEU A 93 2.56 9.47 -17.38
C LEU A 93 2.89 9.31 -18.87
N ASP A 94 2.56 10.30 -19.70
CA ASP A 94 2.73 10.27 -21.16
C ASP A 94 4.07 10.87 -21.64
N SER A 95 5.02 11.14 -20.72
CA SER A 95 6.35 11.58 -21.11
C SER A 95 7.14 10.42 -21.72
N GLU A 96 6.98 10.23 -23.04
CA GLU A 96 7.86 9.52 -23.99
C GLU A 96 9.28 10.16 -24.06
N GLY A 97 9.80 10.63 -22.93
CA GLY A 97 11.19 11.04 -22.76
C GLY A 97 12.02 9.87 -22.23
N PRO A 98 13.33 9.81 -22.48
CA PRO A 98 14.22 8.84 -21.87
C PRO A 98 14.45 9.23 -20.40
N SER A 99 13.41 9.17 -19.58
CA SER A 99 13.54 9.15 -18.13
C SER A 99 14.18 7.81 -17.78
N SER A 100 15.51 7.75 -17.73
CA SER A 100 16.29 6.58 -17.29
C SER A 100 16.15 6.29 -15.80
N MET A 101 15.07 6.77 -15.17
CA MET A 101 14.60 6.33 -13.86
C MET A 101 13.28 5.55 -14.07
N GLY A 102 13.32 4.59 -15.01
CA GLY A 102 12.16 3.82 -15.41
C GLY A 102 11.65 2.95 -14.27
N ILE A 103 10.33 2.90 -14.08
CA ILE A 103 9.71 1.95 -13.15
C ILE A 103 10.09 0.54 -13.61
N PRO A 104 10.79 -0.25 -12.78
CA PRO A 104 11.24 -1.58 -13.18
C PRO A 104 10.05 -2.46 -13.52
N LYS A 105 10.12 -3.10 -14.69
CA LYS A 105 9.10 -4.06 -15.13
C LYS A 105 9.41 -5.42 -14.50
N PHE A 106 8.41 -6.07 -13.92
CA PHE A 106 8.54 -7.39 -13.31
C PHE A 106 7.71 -8.44 -14.04
N THR A 107 8.19 -9.68 -14.01
CA THR A 107 7.45 -10.88 -14.40
C THR A 107 7.15 -11.68 -13.14
N CYS A 108 5.91 -12.09 -12.94
CA CYS A 108 5.60 -12.98 -11.84
C CYS A 108 6.07 -14.42 -12.14
N LEU A 109 6.76 -15.03 -11.18
CA LEU A 109 7.23 -16.41 -11.24
C LEU A 109 6.31 -17.39 -10.47
N GLY A 110 5.47 -16.87 -9.58
CA GLY A 110 4.47 -17.64 -8.84
C GLY A 110 4.60 -17.50 -7.33
N TRP A 111 3.68 -18.16 -6.63
CA TRP A 111 3.65 -18.30 -5.19
C TRP A 111 4.62 -19.39 -4.72
N ARG A 112 5.36 -19.09 -3.65
CA ARG A 112 6.26 -20.02 -2.97
C ARG A 112 5.71 -20.31 -1.58
N GLN A 113 5.15 -21.51 -1.41
CA GLN A 113 4.61 -21.94 -0.11
C GLN A 113 5.75 -22.22 0.89
N THR A 114 5.60 -21.74 2.10
CA THR A 114 6.51 -22.07 3.19
C THR A 114 5.74 -22.66 4.37
N GLY A 115 6.43 -23.50 5.14
CA GLY A 115 5.91 -24.10 6.36
C GLY A 115 6.12 -23.22 7.59
N GLU A 116 5.80 -23.78 8.77
CA GLU A 116 5.98 -23.13 10.07
C GLU A 116 5.31 -21.77 10.21
N CYS A 117 4.25 -21.54 9.44
CA CYS A 117 3.51 -20.28 9.42
C CYS A 117 4.39 -19.04 9.25
N SER A 118 5.50 -19.18 8.52
CA SER A 118 6.47 -18.11 8.32
C SER A 118 6.84 -18.01 6.84
N PRO A 119 6.86 -16.82 6.23
CA PRO A 119 7.36 -16.65 4.86
C PRO A 119 8.86 -16.96 4.71
N ASP A 120 9.58 -17.05 5.83
CA ASP A 120 10.99 -17.49 5.91
C ASP A 120 11.13 -18.98 6.28
N GLY A 121 10.00 -19.69 6.42
CA GLY A 121 9.95 -21.09 6.81
C GLY A 121 10.47 -22.05 5.73
N PRO A 122 10.52 -23.36 6.04
CA PRO A 122 10.96 -24.37 5.09
C PRO A 122 10.07 -24.38 3.85
N ARG A 123 10.64 -24.63 2.67
CA ARG A 123 9.90 -24.64 1.39
C ARG A 123 9.02 -25.88 1.27
N GLU A 124 7.77 -25.67 0.85
CA GLU A 124 6.80 -26.72 0.55
C GLU A 124 6.43 -26.68 -0.94
N THR A 125 7.34 -27.15 -1.81
CA THR A 125 7.22 -26.99 -3.27
C THR A 125 5.95 -27.62 -3.86
N GLN A 126 5.39 -28.64 -3.22
CA GLN A 126 4.13 -29.29 -3.61
C GLN A 126 2.90 -28.37 -3.55
N ASN A 127 3.01 -27.27 -2.81
CA ASN A 127 1.95 -26.30 -2.57
C ASN A 127 2.22 -24.95 -3.25
N ASP A 128 3.25 -24.86 -4.09
CA ASP A 128 3.48 -23.69 -4.94
C ASP A 128 2.31 -23.49 -5.90
N ALA A 129 2.05 -22.23 -6.26
CA ALA A 129 0.94 -21.89 -7.11
C ALA A 129 1.34 -20.90 -8.19
N SER A 130 0.57 -20.89 -9.29
CA SER A 130 0.79 -19.94 -10.39
C SER A 130 0.36 -18.53 -9.99
N CYS A 131 0.79 -17.53 -10.74
CA CYS A 131 0.48 -16.12 -10.49
C CYS A 131 -1.02 -15.79 -10.53
N SER A 132 -1.80 -16.56 -11.27
CA SER A 132 -3.25 -16.36 -11.39
C SER A 132 -4.05 -17.19 -10.37
N THR A 133 -3.37 -18.02 -9.57
CA THR A 133 -4.02 -18.86 -8.58
C THR A 133 -4.29 -18.05 -7.32
N ASN A 134 -5.53 -18.12 -6.82
CA ASN A 134 -5.87 -17.53 -5.53
C ASN A 134 -5.27 -18.38 -4.39
N ILE A 135 -4.54 -17.74 -3.48
CA ILE A 135 -3.91 -18.39 -2.34
C ILE A 135 -4.90 -18.42 -1.17
N LYS A 136 -5.14 -19.61 -0.62
CA LYS A 136 -6.08 -19.79 0.49
C LYS A 136 -5.60 -19.01 1.72
N ALA A 137 -6.54 -18.42 2.45
CA ALA A 137 -6.26 -17.82 3.74
C ALA A 137 -5.67 -18.86 4.71
N GLY A 138 -4.75 -18.43 5.58
CA GLY A 138 -4.03 -19.31 6.49
C GLY A 138 -2.80 -20.00 5.88
N ALA A 139 -2.45 -19.73 4.62
CA ALA A 139 -1.18 -20.16 4.03
C ALA A 139 -0.04 -19.20 4.38
N SER A 140 1.17 -19.72 4.56
CA SER A 140 2.41 -18.93 4.66
C SER A 140 3.26 -19.04 3.40
N GLY A 141 3.92 -17.95 3.03
CA GLY A 141 4.77 -17.91 1.85
C GLY A 141 4.94 -16.51 1.28
N TYR A 142 5.37 -16.45 0.03
CA TYR A 142 5.60 -15.19 -0.68
C TYR A 142 5.40 -15.34 -2.19
N CYS A 143 5.10 -14.24 -2.86
CA CYS A 143 5.10 -14.16 -4.33
C CYS A 143 6.53 -13.87 -4.81
N LEU A 144 7.02 -14.66 -5.76
CA LEU A 144 8.32 -14.44 -6.38
C LEU A 144 8.14 -13.68 -7.69
N LEU A 145 8.82 -12.54 -7.81
CA LEU A 145 8.86 -11.72 -9.01
C LEU A 145 10.27 -11.71 -9.58
N LYS A 146 10.40 -11.56 -10.90
CA LYS A 146 11.67 -11.38 -11.59
C LYS A 146 11.70 -10.05 -12.31
N ASN A 147 12.69 -9.23 -12.02
CA ASN A 147 12.93 -7.99 -12.74
C ASN A 147 13.30 -8.31 -14.20
N LYS A 148 12.58 -7.74 -15.17
CA LYS A 148 12.80 -8.00 -16.60
C LYS A 148 14.11 -7.42 -17.11
N ALA A 149 14.61 -6.34 -16.51
CA ALA A 149 15.83 -5.67 -16.95
C ALA A 149 17.08 -6.29 -16.32
N THR A 150 17.05 -6.56 -15.01
CA THR A 150 18.23 -7.08 -14.28
C THR A 150 18.25 -8.60 -14.14
N GLY A 151 17.08 -9.26 -14.29
CA GLY A 151 16.93 -10.69 -14.02
C GLY A 151 16.88 -11.04 -12.52
N GLU A 152 16.97 -10.04 -11.63
CA GLU A 152 16.93 -10.22 -10.19
C GLU A 152 15.56 -10.73 -9.72
N GLU A 153 15.57 -11.67 -8.78
CA GLU A 153 14.35 -12.18 -8.17
C GLU A 153 14.06 -11.49 -6.84
N VAL A 154 12.83 -11.05 -6.65
CA VAL A 154 12.37 -10.29 -5.48
C VAL A 154 11.18 -11.01 -4.86
N GLN A 155 11.22 -11.19 -3.54
CA GLN A 155 10.10 -11.72 -2.77
C GLN A 155 9.16 -10.57 -2.38
N THR A 156 7.88 -10.70 -2.68
CA THR A 156 6.83 -9.75 -2.33
C THR A 156 5.66 -10.45 -1.68
N MET A 157 4.69 -9.69 -1.16
CA MET A 157 3.45 -10.22 -0.56
C MET A 157 3.74 -11.36 0.42
N ARG A 158 4.72 -11.14 1.31
CA ARG A 158 5.15 -12.12 2.30
C ARG A 158 4.07 -12.24 3.35
N VAL A 159 3.52 -13.44 3.56
CA VAL A 159 2.44 -13.67 4.53
C VAL A 159 2.73 -14.86 5.42
N ASN A 160 2.18 -14.80 6.63
CA ASN A 160 2.12 -15.90 7.60
C ASN A 160 0.71 -16.50 7.60
N CYS A 161 0.44 -17.50 8.44
CA CYS A 161 -0.88 -18.14 8.55
C CYS A 161 -1.99 -17.27 9.19
N SER A 162 -1.87 -15.94 9.25
CA SER A 162 -2.88 -15.11 9.94
C SER A 162 -4.25 -15.24 9.27
N LEU A 163 -5.19 -15.82 10.01
CA LEU A 163 -6.62 -15.84 9.72
C LEU A 163 -7.27 -14.72 10.52
N THR A 164 -7.11 -13.47 10.11
CA THR A 164 -8.00 -12.41 10.61
C THR A 164 -9.34 -12.58 9.90
N LEU A 165 -10.29 -13.18 10.63
CA LEU A 165 -11.73 -13.23 10.33
C LEU A 165 -12.39 -11.88 10.57
#